data_AF-A0A498DIZ4-F1
#
_entry.id   AF-A0A498DIZ4-F1
#
_cell.length_a   1.000
_cell.length_b   1.000
_cell.length_c   1.000
_cell.angle_alpha   90.00
_cell.angle_beta   90.00
_cell.angle_gamma   90.00
#
_symmetry.space_group_name_H-M   'P 1'
#
loop_
_entity.id
_entity.type
_entity.pdbx_description
1 polymer ?
#
loop_
_entity_poly.entity_id
_entity_poly.type
_entity_poly.pdbx_seq_one_letter_code
_entity_poly.pdbx_strand_id
1 'polypeptide(L)'
;MIGGGYFLLKFNPPLEIGTIASSDDNKSVVIGIGNNGFREVKILSVSINNNEKPLKTSLQVSNALQGFTITDDYNSEEAKKYGFTNIDEVVIKTGTSPSSNFEKLDDGTASKDDEIYGISVTHNEAINSINIEYSYFGMTFNNTVYL
;
A
#
# COMPACT_ATOMS: atom_id res chain seq x y z
N MET A 1 19.90 -26.67 1.08
CA MET A 1 19.95 -25.20 0.96
C MET A 1 18.55 -24.64 1.19
N ILE A 2 18.21 -24.30 2.44
CA ILE A 2 16.93 -23.63 2.77
C ILE A 2 17.20 -22.33 3.55
N GLY A 3 18.32 -22.26 4.28
CA GLY A 3 18.74 -21.06 5.02
C GLY A 3 19.11 -19.85 4.15
N GLY A 4 19.73 -20.04 2.97
CA GLY A 4 20.21 -18.91 2.14
C GLY A 4 19.09 -18.00 1.64
N GLY A 5 17.97 -18.56 1.17
CA GLY A 5 16.82 -17.77 0.72
C GLY A 5 16.08 -17.06 1.87
N TYR A 6 16.02 -17.69 3.05
CA TYR A 6 15.41 -17.09 4.24
C TYR A 6 16.17 -15.83 4.70
N PHE A 7 17.51 -15.87 4.70
CA PHE A 7 18.31 -14.69 5.06
C PHE A 7 18.12 -13.53 4.07
N LEU A 8 18.07 -13.80 2.75
CA LEU A 8 17.88 -12.74 1.75
C LEU A 8 16.56 -11.97 1.92
N LEU A 9 15.46 -12.67 2.23
CA LEU A 9 14.15 -12.05 2.38
C LEU A 9 14.03 -11.18 3.65
N LYS A 10 14.84 -11.46 4.67
CA LYS A 10 14.88 -10.64 5.89
C LYS A 10 15.59 -9.30 5.68
N PHE A 11 16.54 -9.23 4.73
CA PHE A 11 17.28 -8.00 4.43
C PHE A 11 16.67 -7.20 3.27
N ASN A 12 15.98 -7.86 2.34
CA ASN A 12 15.22 -7.23 1.26
C ASN A 12 13.74 -7.63 1.36
N PRO A 13 12.97 -7.04 2.30
CA PRO A 13 11.54 -7.24 2.34
C PRO A 13 10.91 -6.87 0.99
N PRO A 14 9.96 -7.67 0.48
CA PRO A 14 9.45 -7.51 -0.88
C PRO A 14 8.49 -6.33 -1.04
N LEU A 15 7.90 -5.85 0.06
CA LEU A 15 6.96 -4.73 0.07
C LEU A 15 7.75 -3.41 0.02
N GLU A 16 7.59 -2.66 -1.06
CA GLU A 16 8.15 -1.33 -1.24
C GLU A 16 7.10 -0.28 -0.88
N ILE A 17 7.54 0.78 -0.18
CA ILE A 17 6.72 1.95 0.15
C ILE A 17 7.02 3.04 -0.88
N GLY A 18 5.97 3.65 -1.42
CA GLY A 18 6.03 4.75 -2.37
C GLY A 18 5.36 6.01 -1.81
N THR A 19 4.29 6.47 -2.49
CA THR A 19 3.52 7.66 -2.10
C THR A 19 3.15 7.64 -0.62
N ILE A 20 3.37 8.74 0.07
CA ILE A 20 2.81 8.99 1.40
C ILE A 20 2.08 10.32 1.30
N ALA A 21 0.76 10.30 1.50
CA ALA A 21 -0.05 11.50 1.40
C ALA A 21 -1.15 11.46 2.45
N SER A 22 -1.48 12.62 3.02
CA SER A 22 -2.47 12.76 4.08
C SER A 22 -3.39 13.97 3.84
N SER A 23 -4.56 13.95 4.48
CA SER A 23 -5.40 15.14 4.64
C SER A 23 -4.69 16.16 5.54
N ASP A 24 -5.10 17.43 5.47
CA ASP A 24 -4.49 18.53 6.26
C ASP A 24 -4.48 18.26 7.78
N ASP A 25 -5.45 17.49 8.29
CA ASP A 25 -5.58 17.12 9.69
C ASP A 25 -4.94 15.75 10.04
N ASN A 26 -4.28 15.12 9.07
CA ASN A 26 -3.68 13.78 9.13
C ASN A 26 -4.64 12.66 9.56
N LYS A 27 -5.96 12.86 9.44
CA LYS A 27 -6.95 11.84 9.81
C LYS A 27 -7.23 10.85 8.70
N SER A 28 -6.89 11.20 7.45
CA SER A 28 -6.99 10.34 6.27
C SER A 28 -5.64 10.24 5.60
N VAL A 29 -5.16 9.03 5.37
CA VAL A 29 -3.81 8.78 4.84
C VAL A 29 -3.87 7.73 3.75
N VAL A 30 -3.08 7.93 2.71
CA VAL A 30 -2.81 6.92 1.69
C VAL A 30 -1.31 6.63 1.65
N ILE A 31 -0.96 5.34 1.74
CA ILE A 31 0.38 4.84 1.52
C ILE A 31 0.39 4.00 0.24
N GLY A 32 1.06 4.49 -0.80
CA GLY A 32 1.39 3.72 -1.99
C GLY A 32 2.32 2.58 -1.62
N ILE A 33 1.96 1.36 -2.04
CA ILE A 33 2.75 0.16 -1.81
C ILE A 33 2.92 -0.62 -3.12
N GLY A 34 3.99 -1.38 -3.21
CA GLY A 34 4.16 -2.34 -4.30
C GLY A 34 5.08 -3.47 -3.94
N ASN A 35 5.32 -4.35 -4.90
CA ASN A 35 5.97 -5.63 -4.65
C ASN A 35 7.15 -5.86 -5.60
N ASN A 36 8.36 -5.75 -5.04
CA ASN A 36 9.64 -6.05 -5.67
C ASN A 36 10.04 -7.53 -5.57
N GLY A 37 9.19 -8.35 -4.96
CA GLY A 37 9.35 -9.78 -4.91
C GLY A 37 8.98 -10.47 -6.23
N PHE A 38 9.26 -11.76 -6.27
CA PHE A 38 8.94 -12.66 -7.40
C PHE A 38 7.68 -13.50 -7.14
N ARG A 39 6.97 -13.24 -6.04
CA ARG A 39 5.64 -13.79 -5.73
C ARG A 39 4.74 -12.72 -5.16
N GLU A 40 3.44 -12.99 -5.09
CA GLU A 40 2.45 -12.09 -4.53
C GLU A 40 2.71 -11.81 -3.04
N VAL A 41 2.38 -10.58 -2.62
CA VAL A 41 2.32 -10.18 -1.21
C VAL A 41 0.85 -10.05 -0.81
N LYS A 42 0.50 -10.52 0.39
CA LYS A 42 -0.84 -10.31 0.96
C LYS A 42 -0.76 -9.44 2.20
N ILE A 43 -1.49 -8.33 2.23
CA ILE A 43 -1.65 -7.51 3.44
C ILE A 43 -2.52 -8.30 4.42
N LEU A 44 -2.04 -8.43 5.66
CA LEU A 44 -2.72 -9.18 6.71
C LEU A 44 -3.49 -8.24 7.63
N SER A 45 -2.84 -7.18 8.08
CA SER A 45 -3.44 -6.20 8.97
C SER A 45 -2.77 -4.83 8.83
N VAL A 46 -3.51 -3.80 9.22
CA VAL A 46 -3.04 -2.42 9.28
C VAL A 46 -3.45 -1.84 10.62
N SER A 47 -2.49 -1.31 11.36
CA SER A 47 -2.71 -0.56 12.60
C SER A 47 -2.07 0.81 12.51
N ILE A 48 -2.47 1.72 13.39
CA ILE A 48 -1.98 3.11 13.41
C ILE A 48 -1.45 3.49 14.78
N ASN A 49 -0.55 4.47 14.82
CA ASN A 49 0.00 5.03 16.06
C ASN A 49 0.48 3.90 17.00
N ASN A 50 -0.05 3.87 18.23
CA ASN A 50 0.29 2.87 19.26
C ASN A 50 -0.45 1.52 19.05
N ASN A 51 -0.43 0.98 17.83
CA ASN A 51 -1.15 -0.23 17.41
C ASN A 51 -2.68 -0.15 17.54
N GLU A 52 -3.23 1.05 17.41
CA GLU A 52 -4.67 1.26 17.39
C GLU A 52 -5.27 0.77 16.09
N LYS A 53 -6.54 0.34 16.16
CA LYS A 53 -7.29 -0.06 14.97
C LYS A 53 -7.83 1.19 14.27
N PRO A 54 -7.58 1.35 12.95
CA PRO A 54 -8.19 2.43 12.19
C PRO A 54 -9.72 2.38 12.22
N LEU A 55 -10.35 3.53 11.94
CA LEU A 55 -11.79 3.57 11.77
C LEU A 55 -12.20 2.85 10.48
N LYS A 56 -11.48 3.14 9.38
CA LYS A 56 -11.63 2.41 8.11
C LYS A 56 -10.25 2.13 7.53
N THR A 57 -10.13 0.95 6.91
CA THR A 57 -8.98 0.57 6.11
C THR A 57 -9.48 -0.03 4.80
N SER A 58 -8.90 0.38 3.68
CA SER A 58 -9.20 -0.20 2.36
C SER A 58 -7.95 -0.16 1.50
N LEU A 59 -7.87 -1.07 0.52
CA LEU A 59 -6.88 -0.99 -0.53
C LEU A 59 -7.49 -0.24 -1.72
N GLN A 60 -6.77 0.74 -2.26
CA GLN A 60 -7.05 1.33 -3.57
C GLN A 60 -6.30 0.51 -4.62
N VAL A 61 -7.03 -0.11 -5.54
CA VAL A 61 -6.46 -0.72 -6.75
C VAL A 61 -6.68 0.25 -7.90
N SER A 62 -5.61 0.90 -8.34
CA SER A 62 -5.65 1.97 -9.35
C SER A 62 -4.60 1.71 -10.43
N ASN A 63 -4.32 2.70 -11.27
CA ASN A 63 -3.24 2.68 -12.24
C ASN A 63 -2.38 3.94 -12.14
N ALA A 64 -1.13 3.87 -12.62
CA ALA A 64 -0.15 4.93 -12.53
C ALA A 64 -0.67 6.29 -13.06
N LEU A 65 -1.43 6.30 -14.17
CA LEU A 65 -1.97 7.54 -14.75
C LEU A 65 -3.05 8.18 -13.89
N GLN A 66 -3.82 7.38 -13.14
CA GLN A 66 -4.89 7.87 -12.29
C GLN A 66 -4.41 8.25 -10.89
N GLY A 67 -3.40 7.55 -10.36
CA GLY A 67 -2.90 7.76 -9.01
C GLY A 67 -3.89 7.33 -7.93
N PHE A 68 -3.76 7.93 -6.75
CA PHE A 68 -4.60 7.66 -5.58
C PHE A 68 -5.41 8.90 -5.18
N THR A 69 -6.45 8.69 -4.37
CA THR A 69 -7.21 9.78 -3.76
C THR A 69 -7.18 9.70 -2.24
N ILE A 70 -7.12 10.84 -1.55
CA ILE A 70 -7.36 10.93 -0.11
C ILE A 70 -8.82 11.34 0.10
N THR A 71 -9.56 10.59 0.92
CA THR A 71 -10.96 10.86 1.24
C THR A 71 -11.35 10.11 2.52
N ASP A 72 -12.33 10.61 3.26
CA ASP A 72 -12.96 9.96 4.41
C ASP A 72 -14.21 9.13 4.04
N ASP A 73 -14.77 9.41 2.86
CA ASP A 73 -15.85 8.65 2.22
C ASP A 73 -15.37 7.88 1.00
N TYR A 74 -15.26 6.55 1.15
CA TYR A 74 -14.87 5.62 0.09
C TYR A 74 -16.04 5.30 -0.87
N ASN A 75 -17.27 5.68 -0.53
CA ASN A 75 -18.47 5.35 -1.30
C ASN A 75 -19.00 6.54 -2.13
N SER A 76 -18.37 7.71 -2.05
CA SER A 76 -18.71 8.86 -2.88
C SER A 76 -18.53 8.55 -4.37
N GLU A 77 -19.27 9.23 -5.24
CA GLU A 77 -19.17 9.04 -6.70
C GLU A 77 -17.76 9.36 -7.22
N GLU A 78 -17.07 10.28 -6.56
CA GLU A 78 -15.67 10.62 -6.83
C GLU A 78 -14.72 9.49 -6.41
N ALA A 79 -14.93 8.90 -5.23
CA ALA A 79 -14.05 7.87 -4.66
C ALA A 79 -14.15 6.53 -5.39
N LYS A 80 -15.34 6.16 -5.89
CA LYS A 80 -15.57 4.90 -6.63
C LYS A 80 -14.62 4.68 -7.80
N LYS A 81 -14.09 5.77 -8.37
CA LYS A 81 -13.14 5.76 -9.49
C LYS A 81 -11.77 5.20 -9.12
N TYR A 82 -11.43 5.14 -7.82
CA TYR A 82 -10.11 4.78 -7.30
C TYR A 82 -10.04 3.36 -6.72
N GLY A 83 -11.07 2.54 -6.96
CA GLY A 83 -10.99 1.10 -6.73
C GLY A 83 -10.81 0.67 -5.27
N PHE A 84 -11.49 1.34 -4.34
CA PHE A 84 -11.51 0.93 -2.93
C PHE A 84 -12.09 -0.49 -2.77
N THR A 85 -11.30 -1.38 -2.20
CA THR A 85 -11.64 -2.79 -1.94
C THR A 85 -11.13 -3.20 -0.57
N ASN A 86 -11.67 -4.30 -0.04
CA ASN A 86 -11.25 -4.82 1.25
C ASN A 86 -9.81 -5.35 1.15
N ILE A 87 -9.02 -5.13 2.20
CA ILE A 87 -7.58 -5.47 2.20
C ILE A 87 -7.32 -6.98 2.07
N ASP A 88 -8.28 -7.83 2.44
CA ASP A 88 -8.18 -9.28 2.43
C ASP A 88 -8.57 -9.91 1.09
N GLU A 89 -9.20 -9.15 0.19
CA GLU A 89 -9.64 -9.57 -1.14
C GLU A 89 -8.55 -9.41 -2.21
N VAL A 90 -7.49 -8.64 -1.93
CA VAL A 90 -6.45 -8.31 -2.92
C VAL A 90 -5.09 -8.87 -2.53
N VAL A 91 -4.37 -9.33 -3.55
CA VAL A 91 -2.95 -9.65 -3.50
C VAL A 91 -2.17 -8.61 -4.29
N ILE A 92 -1.05 -8.16 -3.75
CA ILE A 92 -0.16 -7.20 -4.39
C ILE A 92 0.70 -7.97 -5.41
N LYS A 93 0.42 -7.76 -6.70
CA LYS A 93 1.10 -8.44 -7.81
C LYS A 93 2.58 -8.07 -7.86
N THR A 94 3.41 -9.00 -8.32
CA THR A 94 4.84 -8.75 -8.55
C THR A 94 5.06 -7.69 -9.64
N GLY A 95 6.15 -6.94 -9.56
CA GLY A 95 6.50 -5.95 -10.61
C GLY A 95 5.66 -4.68 -10.54
N THR A 96 5.02 -4.43 -9.40
CA THR A 96 4.19 -3.23 -9.12
C THR A 96 4.94 -2.21 -8.26
N SER A 97 6.26 -2.22 -8.34
CA SER A 97 7.16 -1.28 -7.67
C SER A 97 6.70 0.18 -7.84
N PRO A 98 6.48 0.95 -6.75
CA PRO A 98 6.16 2.36 -6.86
C PRO A 98 7.26 3.15 -7.59
N SER A 99 8.54 2.87 -7.35
CA SER A 99 9.64 3.54 -8.06
C SER A 99 9.59 3.31 -9.58
N SER A 100 9.37 2.07 -10.03
CA SER A 100 9.19 1.80 -11.47
C SER A 100 7.96 2.49 -12.06
N ASN A 101 6.88 2.65 -11.28
CA ASN A 101 5.69 3.37 -11.75
C ASN A 101 5.92 4.88 -11.85
N PHE A 102 6.71 5.47 -10.96
CA PHE A 102 7.13 6.87 -11.07
C PHE A 102 8.05 7.10 -12.28
N GLU A 103 9.02 6.22 -12.53
CA GLU A 103 9.87 6.30 -13.72
C GLU A 103 9.04 6.28 -15.01
N LYS A 104 8.08 5.36 -15.11
CA LYS A 104 7.15 5.30 -16.26
C LYS A 104 6.33 6.58 -16.42
N LEU A 105 5.89 7.19 -15.33
CA LEU A 105 5.14 8.45 -15.36
C LEU A 105 6.01 9.60 -15.87
N ASP A 106 7.24 9.72 -15.35
CA ASP A 106 8.19 10.75 -15.74
C ASP A 106 8.63 10.61 -17.20
N ASP A 107 8.83 9.38 -17.67
CA ASP A 107 9.17 9.07 -19.06
C ASP A 107 7.97 9.18 -20.02
N GLY A 108 6.75 9.40 -19.50
CA GLY A 108 5.53 9.44 -20.30
C GLY A 108 5.13 8.08 -20.90
N THR A 109 5.65 6.99 -20.35
CA THR A 109 5.39 5.60 -20.79
C THR A 109 4.35 4.87 -19.92
N ALA A 110 3.91 5.50 -18.83
CA ALA A 110 2.85 4.97 -17.97
C ALA A 110 1.53 4.77 -18.74
N SER A 111 0.83 3.71 -18.36
CA SER A 111 -0.38 3.24 -19.00
C SER A 111 -1.44 2.87 -17.95
N LYS A 112 -2.65 2.57 -18.42
CA LYS A 112 -3.72 2.05 -17.55
C LYS A 112 -3.47 0.63 -17.06
N ASP A 113 -2.54 -0.09 -17.69
CA ASP A 113 -2.18 -1.46 -17.33
C ASP A 113 -1.12 -1.48 -16.21
N ASP A 114 -0.52 -0.33 -15.89
CA ASP A 114 0.42 -0.17 -14.77
C ASP A 114 -0.35 -0.05 -13.45
N GLU A 115 -0.78 -1.21 -12.95
CA GLU A 115 -1.54 -1.33 -11.70
C GLU A 115 -0.71 -0.87 -10.49
N ILE A 116 -1.32 -0.03 -9.65
CA ILE A 116 -0.73 0.50 -8.42
C ILE A 116 -1.66 0.23 -7.24
N TYR A 117 -1.08 0.12 -6.04
CA TYR A 117 -1.84 -0.17 -4.81
C TYR A 117 -1.60 0.89 -3.75
N GLY A 118 -2.67 1.32 -3.08
CA GLY A 118 -2.61 2.27 -1.98
C GLY A 118 -3.34 1.75 -0.76
N ILE A 119 -2.69 1.69 0.40
CA ILE A 119 -3.37 1.45 1.67
C ILE A 119 -3.99 2.76 2.13
N SER A 120 -5.31 2.81 2.19
CA SER A 120 -6.08 3.98 2.64
C SER A 120 -6.58 3.75 4.05
N VAL A 121 -6.27 4.69 4.93
CA VAL A 121 -6.56 4.59 6.36
C VAL A 121 -7.24 5.87 6.81
N THR A 122 -8.35 5.75 7.54
CA THR A 122 -9.00 6.89 8.19
C THR A 122 -9.17 6.65 9.67
N HIS A 123 -9.10 7.72 10.46
CA HIS A 123 -9.27 7.69 11.90
C HIS A 123 -9.86 9.00 12.45
N ASN A 124 -10.30 8.98 13.70
CA ASN A 124 -10.88 10.17 14.35
C ASN A 124 -9.82 11.16 14.85
N GLU A 125 -8.61 10.67 15.09
CA GLU A 125 -7.44 11.42 15.53
C GLU A 125 -6.35 11.40 14.45
N ALA A 126 -5.39 12.33 14.56
CA ALA A 126 -4.27 12.41 13.64
C ALA A 126 -3.47 11.10 13.64
N ILE A 127 -3.21 10.58 12.46
CA ILE A 127 -2.36 9.43 12.22
C ILE A 127 -0.93 9.98 12.10
N ASN A 128 -0.01 9.41 12.87
CA ASN A 128 1.42 9.75 12.87
C ASN A 128 2.28 8.57 12.42
N SER A 129 1.76 7.34 12.56
CA SER A 129 2.39 6.14 12.03
C SER A 129 1.36 5.12 11.57
N ILE A 130 1.76 4.30 10.60
CA ILE A 130 0.99 3.17 10.10
C ILE A 130 1.88 1.93 10.15
N ASN A 131 1.43 0.88 10.82
CA ASN A 131 2.09 -0.42 10.80
C ASN A 131 1.34 -1.34 9.85
N ILE A 132 2.06 -1.89 8.89
CA ILE A 132 1.56 -2.79 7.86
C ILE A 132 2.13 -4.16 8.14
N GLU A 133 1.26 -5.09 8.52
CA GLU A 133 1.60 -6.50 8.61
C GLU A 133 1.23 -7.19 7.29
N TYR A 134 2.16 -7.94 6.72
CA TYR A 134 1.94 -8.62 5.45
C TYR A 134 2.61 -9.99 5.41
N SER A 135 2.11 -10.85 4.54
CA SER A 135 2.69 -12.15 4.27
C SER A 135 3.35 -12.20 2.90
N TYR A 136 4.49 -12.85 2.86
CA TYR A 136 5.18 -13.23 1.64
C TYR A 136 5.80 -14.60 1.83
N PHE A 137 5.49 -15.53 0.91
CA PHE A 137 6.00 -16.90 0.96
C PHE A 137 5.74 -17.62 2.30
N GLY A 138 4.55 -17.38 2.90
CA GLY A 138 4.13 -17.97 4.18
C GLY A 138 4.82 -17.36 5.42
N MET A 139 5.69 -16.37 5.24
CA MET A 139 6.32 -15.64 6.34
C MET A 139 5.60 -14.30 6.55
N THR A 140 5.46 -13.91 7.81
CA THR A 140 4.90 -12.61 8.20
C THR A 140 6.03 -11.60 8.39
N PHE A 141 5.79 -10.39 7.89
CA PHE A 141 6.69 -9.24 7.98
C PHE A 141 5.90 -8.02 8.48
N ASN A 142 6.62 -7.06 9.04
CA ASN A 142 6.07 -5.80 9.50
C ASN A 142 6.85 -4.65 8.88
N ASN A 143 6.15 -3.62 8.44
CA ASN A 143 6.73 -2.35 8.00
C ASN A 143 5.99 -1.20 8.68
N THR A 144 6.74 -0.26 9.28
CA THR A 144 6.18 0.92 9.93
C THR A 144 6.53 2.14 9.09
N VAL A 145 5.51 2.88 8.70
CA VAL A 145 5.63 4.15 7.99
C VAL A 145 5.29 5.27 8.97
N TYR A 146 6.17 6.26 9.08
CA TYR A 146 5.95 7.48 9.86
C TYR A 146 5.57 8.62 8.92
N LEU A 147 4.62 9.46 9.34
CA LEU A 147 4.04 10.55 8.56
C LEU A 147 4.63 11.92 8.93
#